data_AF-A0A0M9GK11-F1
#
_entry.id   AF-A0A0M9GK11-F1
#
_cell.length_a   1.000
_cell.length_b   1.000
_cell.length_c   1.000
_cell.angle_alpha   90.00
_cell.angle_beta   90.00
_cell.angle_gamma   90.00
#
_symmetry.space_group_name_H-M   'P 1'
#
loop_
_entity.id
_entity.type
_entity.pdbx_description
1 polymer ?
#
loop_
_entity_poly.entity_id
_entity_poly.type
_entity_poly.pdbx_seq_one_letter_code
_entity_poly.pdbx_strand_id
1 'polypeptide(L)'
;MRVERSLIRQAVALRLQLGKSQEAFWGLFGLSQPAASRLECGGNGSASLLVLLSLYVAGRIDDNDLLSVSAREGGLGRHEV
;
A
#
# COMPACT_ATOMS: atom_id res chain seq x y z
N MET A 1 -0.40 -6.15 17.66
CA MET A 1 -0.27 -7.56 17.21
C MET A 1 -1.55 -8.22 16.66
N ARG A 2 -2.72 -8.25 17.33
CA ARG A 2 -3.94 -8.87 16.73
C ARG A 2 -4.63 -8.01 15.66
N VAL A 3 -4.64 -6.69 15.84
CA VAL A 3 -5.32 -5.74 14.94
C VAL A 3 -4.61 -5.62 13.59
N GLU A 4 -3.28 -5.62 13.59
CA GLU A 4 -2.45 -5.46 12.39
C GLU A 4 -2.67 -6.60 11.39
N ARG A 5 -2.68 -7.84 11.88
CA ARG A 5 -2.98 -9.03 11.06
C ARG A 5 -4.43 -9.07 10.58
N SER A 6 -5.35 -8.39 11.25
CA SER A 6 -6.75 -8.28 10.80
C SER A 6 -6.87 -7.28 9.65
N LEU A 7 -6.20 -6.12 9.77
CA LEU A 7 -6.20 -5.08 8.75
C LEU A 7 -5.54 -5.54 7.45
N ILE A 8 -4.37 -6.18 7.53
CA ILE A 8 -3.68 -6.70 6.35
C ILE A 8 -4.55 -7.74 5.64
N ARG A 9 -5.24 -8.61 6.39
CA ARG A 9 -6.18 -9.59 5.79
C ARG A 9 -7.38 -8.93 5.12
N GLN A 10 -7.93 -7.87 5.70
CA GLN A 10 -8.99 -7.09 5.07
C GLN A 10 -8.51 -6.44 3.77
N ALA A 11 -7.30 -5.87 3.75
CA ALA A 11 -6.70 -5.33 2.55
C ALA A 11 -6.47 -6.40 1.46
N VAL A 12 -6.02 -7.61 1.85
CA VAL A 12 -5.89 -8.74 0.93
C VAL A 12 -7.24 -9.18 0.36
N ALA A 13 -8.28 -9.27 1.20
CA ALA A 13 -9.62 -9.60 0.75
C ALA A 13 -10.14 -8.55 -0.24
N LEU A 14 -9.95 -7.27 0.05
CA LEU A 14 -10.30 -6.17 -0.84
C LEU A 14 -9.56 -6.26 -2.18
N ARG A 15 -8.24 -6.51 -2.16
CA ARG A 15 -7.44 -6.72 -3.37
C ARG A 15 -8.02 -7.83 -4.25
N LEU A 16 -8.38 -8.96 -3.65
CA LEU A 16 -8.94 -10.11 -4.35
C LEU A 16 -10.34 -9.80 -4.91
N GLN A 17 -11.18 -9.08 -4.16
CA GLN A 17 -12.49 -8.62 -4.63
C GLN A 17 -12.38 -7.67 -5.83
N LEU A 18 -11.36 -6.81 -5.84
CA LEU A 18 -11.05 -5.91 -6.95
C LEU A 18 -10.35 -6.61 -8.13
N GLY A 19 -10.01 -7.90 -8.01
CA GLY A 19 -9.28 -8.64 -9.05
C GLY A 19 -7.86 -8.11 -9.33
N LYS A 20 -7.26 -7.38 -8.39
CA LYS A 20 -5.93 -6.75 -8.58
C LYS A 20 -4.79 -7.72 -8.24
N SER A 21 -3.72 -7.66 -9.04
CA SER A 21 -2.46 -8.34 -8.72
C SER A 21 -1.81 -7.71 -7.48
N GLN A 22 -0.87 -8.42 -6.84
CA GLN A 22 -0.12 -7.87 -5.72
C GLN A 22 0.62 -6.58 -6.11
N GLU A 23 1.25 -6.57 -7.27
CA GLU A 23 1.98 -5.40 -7.76
C GLU A 23 1.04 -4.21 -8.03
N ALA A 24 -0.11 -4.45 -8.66
CA ALA A 24 -1.07 -3.39 -8.97
C ALA A 24 -1.70 -2.77 -7.71
N PHE A 25 -1.95 -3.57 -6.67
CA PHE A 25 -2.56 -3.09 -5.43
C PHE A 25 -1.54 -2.50 -4.47
N TRP A 26 -0.48 -3.25 -4.16
CA TRP A 26 0.53 -2.82 -3.17
C TRP A 26 1.48 -1.77 -3.73
N GLY A 27 1.62 -1.68 -5.05
CA GLY A 27 2.35 -0.61 -5.73
C GLY A 27 1.78 0.78 -5.45
N LEU A 28 0.46 0.89 -5.20
CA LEU A 28 -0.16 2.15 -4.77
C LEU A 28 0.38 2.66 -3.42
N PHE A 29 0.89 1.74 -2.59
CA PHE A 29 1.51 2.03 -1.31
C PHE A 29 3.05 2.07 -1.39
N GLY A 30 3.61 2.07 -2.61
CA GLY A 30 5.06 2.09 -2.85
C GLY A 30 5.76 0.76 -2.55
N LEU A 31 5.03 -0.34 -2.44
CA LEU A 31 5.62 -1.65 -2.15
C LEU A 31 5.97 -2.41 -3.43
N SER A 32 7.18 -2.96 -3.48
CA SER A 32 7.58 -3.91 -4.51
C SER A 32 6.91 -5.28 -4.31
N GLN A 33 6.77 -6.06 -5.39
CA GLN A 33 6.15 -7.39 -5.33
C GLN A 33 6.77 -8.33 -4.26
N PRO A 34 8.10 -8.39 -4.05
CA PRO A 34 8.68 -9.20 -2.98
C PRO A 34 8.30 -8.68 -1.57
N ALA A 35 8.19 -7.37 -1.40
CA ALA A 35 7.76 -6.77 -0.13
C ALA A 35 6.27 -7.04 0.14
N ALA A 36 5.43 -6.94 -0.88
CA ALA A 36 4.02 -7.29 -0.83
C ALA A 36 3.80 -8.76 -0.46
N SER A 37 4.56 -9.68 -1.07
CA SER A 37 4.49 -11.11 -0.73
C SER A 37 4.84 -11.38 0.74
N ARG A 38 5.91 -10.75 1.26
CA ARG A 38 6.27 -10.85 2.69
C ARG A 38 5.20 -10.25 3.60
N LEU A 39 4.57 -9.15 3.20
CA LEU A 39 3.50 -8.51 3.96
C LEU A 39 2.27 -9.41 4.07
N GLU A 40 1.81 -10.00 2.95
CA GLU A 40 0.63 -10.87 2.93
C GLU A 40 0.88 -12.18 3.71
N CYS A 41 2.07 -12.77 3.58
CA CYS A 41 2.41 -14.03 4.26
C CYS A 41 2.79 -13.82 5.74
N GLY A 42 3.57 -12.79 6.04
CA GLY A 42 4.13 -12.52 7.37
C GLY A 42 3.20 -11.73 8.28
N GLY A 43 2.25 -10.97 7.71
CA GLY A 43 1.27 -10.20 8.48
C GLY A 43 1.87 -9.06 9.32
N ASN A 44 3.06 -8.59 8.97
CA ASN A 44 3.76 -7.48 9.63
C ASN A 44 4.06 -6.38 8.61
N GLY A 45 3.48 -5.20 8.81
CA GLY A 45 3.77 -3.98 8.05
C GLY A 45 4.40 -2.91 8.95
N SER A 46 4.99 -1.89 8.35
CA SER A 46 5.43 -0.71 9.11
C SER A 46 4.22 0.03 9.67
N ALA A 47 4.41 0.78 10.77
CA ALA A 47 3.33 1.56 11.38
C ALA A 47 2.70 2.55 10.37
N SER A 48 3.53 3.22 9.55
CA SER A 48 3.07 4.15 8.51
C SER A 48 2.20 3.47 7.46
N LEU A 49 2.58 2.26 7.01
CA LEU A 49 1.79 1.49 6.07
C LEU A 49 0.43 1.09 6.66
N LEU A 50 0.40 0.69 7.93
CA LEU A 50 -0.84 0.30 8.61
C LEU A 50 -1.81 1.48 8.75
N VAL A 51 -1.30 2.69 9.02
CA VAL A 51 -2.13 3.91 9.02
C VAL A 51 -2.74 4.14 7.64
N LEU A 52 -1.93 4.13 6.58
CA LEU A 52 -2.42 4.31 5.21
C LEU A 52 -3.45 3.26 4.81
N LEU A 53 -3.19 1.99 5.13
CA LEU A 53 -4.13 0.90 4.88
C LEU A 53 -5.43 1.08 5.65
N SER A 54 -5.38 1.55 6.90
CA SER A 54 -6.59 1.79 7.69
C SER A 54 -7.48 2.87 7.06
N LEU A 55 -6.87 3.93 6.52
CA LEU A 55 -7.58 5.01 5.83
C LEU A 55 -8.19 4.51 4.52
N TYR A 56 -7.44 3.72 3.75
CA TYR A 56 -7.88 3.18 2.47
C TYR A 56 -9.02 2.18 2.64
N VAL A 57 -8.89 1.22 3.56
CA VAL A 57 -9.94 0.23 3.87
C VAL A 57 -11.20 0.90 4.44
N ALA A 58 -11.05 2.00 5.19
CA ALA A 58 -12.17 2.80 5.66
C ALA A 58 -12.82 3.69 4.59
N GLY A 59 -12.30 3.68 3.34
CA GLY A 59 -12.79 4.53 2.24
C GLY A 59 -12.53 6.02 2.45
N ARG A 60 -11.55 6.38 3.29
CA ARG A 60 -11.16 7.77 3.55
C ARG A 60 -10.18 8.32 2.52
N ILE A 61 -9.44 7.41 1.89
CA ILE A 61 -8.55 7.71 0.76
C ILE A 61 -8.80 6.66 -0.32
N ASP A 62 -8.56 7.02 -1.58
CA ASP A 62 -8.70 6.13 -2.73
C ASP A 62 -7.41 6.03 -3.56
N ASP A 63 -7.48 5.33 -4.70
CA ASP A 63 -6.34 5.17 -5.61
C ASP A 63 -5.81 6.51 -6.13
N ASN A 64 -6.68 7.50 -6.36
CA ASN A 64 -6.30 8.81 -6.88
C ASN A 64 -5.54 9.63 -5.82
N ASP A 65 -5.96 9.56 -4.56
CA ASP A 65 -5.22 10.17 -3.45
C ASP A 65 -3.80 9.60 -3.36
N LEU A 66 -3.64 8.28 -3.50
CA LEU A 66 -2.34 7.61 -3.44
C LEU A 66 -1.44 7.96 -4.65
N LEU A 67 -2.00 8.00 -5.86
CA LEU A 67 -1.25 8.27 -7.09
C LEU A 67 -0.87 9.75 -7.26
N SER A 68 -1.71 10.67 -6.80
CA SER A 68 -1.45 12.11 -6.90
C SER A 68 -0.22 12.56 -6.12
N VAL A 69 0.16 11.82 -5.07
CA VAL A 69 1.34 12.07 -4.25
C VAL A 69 2.62 11.58 -4.96
N SER A 70 2.59 10.40 -5.59
CA SER A 70 3.76 9.83 -6.29
C SER A 70 4.19 10.66 -7.50
N ALA A 71 3.28 11.35 -8.17
CA ALA A 71 3.60 12.23 -9.30
C ALA A 71 4.49 13.43 -8.91
N ARG A 72 4.55 13.78 -7.63
CA ARG A 72 5.33 14.94 -7.14
C ARG A 72 6.78 14.60 -6.82
N GLU A 73 7.14 13.33 -6.65
CA GLU A 73 8.51 12.92 -6.32
C GLU A 73 9.42 12.71 -7.55
N GLY A 74 8.85 12.66 -8.77
CA GLY A 74 9.61 12.61 -10.02
C GLY A 74 10.33 13.91 -10.40
N GLY A 75 10.12 15.01 -9.66
CA GLY A 75 10.68 16.34 -9.94
C GLY A 75 11.96 16.70 -9.17
N LEU A 76 12.44 15.85 -8.26
CA LEU A 76 13.59 16.14 -7.38
C LEU A 76 14.89 15.42 -7.75
N GLY A 77 14.94 14.76 -8.91
CA GLY A 77 16.13 14.08 -9.41
C GLY A 77 16.76 14.82 -10.59
N ARG A 78 17.58 15.85 -10.30
CA ARG A 78 18.78 16.29 -11.06
C ARG A 78 19.19 17.69 -10.59
N HIS A 79 19.99 17.72 -9.52
CA HIS A 79 20.95 18.79 -9.34
C HIS A 79 22.32 18.10 -9.45
N GLU A 80 22.83 18.03 -10.67
CA GLU A 80 24.24 17.71 -10.90
C GLU A 80 25.02 18.98 -10.57
N VAL A 81 26.03 18.82 -9.71
CA VAL A 81 26.96 19.87 -9.25
C VAL A 81 28.11 19.99 -10.24
#